data_AF-A0A1Q9PFY9-F1
#
_entry.id   AF-A0A1Q9PFY9-F1
#
_cell.length_a   1.000
_cell.length_b   1.000
_cell.length_c   1.000
_cell.angle_alpha   90.00
_cell.angle_beta   90.00
_cell.angle_gamma   90.00
#
_symmetry.space_group_name_H-M   'P 1'
#
loop_
_entity.id
_entity.type
_entity.pdbx_description
1 polymer ?
#
loop_
_entity_poly.entity_id
_entity_poly.type
_entity_poly.pdbx_seq_one_letter_code
_entity_poly.pdbx_strand_id
1 'polypeptide(L)'
;MEVYFLIISIVLFVLGFLMIFGQLKFLIARYEAFQKFIRRKEISVDGEGLSKFYSILFFVTGIPLLIGAIIGFINAEIFKEFSLWLVIAIAAIGVIGILYCNLSKRFLKPLES
;
A
#
# COMPACT_ATOMS: atom_id res chain seq x y z
N MET A 1 8.70 20.14 -4.63
CA MET A 1 7.71 19.20 -4.03
C MET A 1 7.39 18.06 -5.01
N GLU A 2 7.27 18.41 -6.28
CA GLU A 2 7.08 17.58 -7.48
C GLU A 2 8.09 16.43 -7.57
N VAL A 3 9.38 16.72 -7.40
CA VAL A 3 10.45 15.70 -7.41
C VAL A 3 10.26 14.65 -6.32
N TYR A 4 9.81 15.05 -5.12
CA TYR A 4 9.52 14.10 -4.04
C TYR A 4 8.33 13.21 -4.40
N PHE A 5 7.27 13.77 -4.98
CA PHE A 5 6.10 12.99 -5.40
C PHE A 5 6.47 11.99 -6.49
N LEU A 6 7.32 12.40 -7.44
CA LEU A 6 7.85 11.50 -8.48
C LEU A 6 8.66 10.35 -7.86
N ILE A 7 9.61 10.65 -6.97
CA ILE A 7 10.44 9.63 -6.31
C ILE A 7 9.58 8.66 -5.50
N ILE A 8 8.65 9.17 -4.68
CA ILE A 8 7.76 8.32 -3.88
C ILE A 8 6.91 7.43 -4.78
N SER A 9 6.39 7.96 -5.89
CA SER A 9 5.63 7.18 -6.86
C SER A 9 6.44 6.03 -7.43
N ILE A 10 7.67 6.30 -7.89
CA ILE A 10 8.56 5.28 -8.44
C ILE A 10 8.84 4.19 -7.40
N VAL A 11 9.12 4.58 -6.15
CA VAL A 11 9.33 3.63 -5.05
C VAL A 11 8.09 2.77 -4.83
N LEU A 12 6.90 3.36 -4.81
CA LEU A 12 5.64 2.61 -4.66
C LEU A 12 5.41 1.64 -5.82
N PHE A 13 5.69 2.04 -7.06
CA PHE A 13 5.60 1.15 -8.22
C PHE A 13 6.57 -0.03 -8.10
N VAL A 14 7.83 0.23 -7.73
CA VAL A 14 8.84 -0.82 -7.51
C VAL A 14 8.37 -1.79 -6.43
N LEU A 15 7.90 -1.28 -5.28
CA LEU A 15 7.33 -2.12 -4.23
C LEU A 15 6.11 -2.92 -4.72
N GLY A 16 5.22 -2.29 -5.51
CA GLY A 16 4.07 -2.93 -6.13
C GLY A 16 4.45 -4.12 -7.01
N PHE A 17 5.47 -3.97 -7.86
CA PHE A 17 6.01 -5.05 -8.68
C PHE A 17 6.68 -6.13 -7.84
N LEU A 18 7.51 -5.76 -6.87
CA LEU A 18 8.18 -6.72 -5.99
C LEU A 18 7.18 -7.56 -5.16
N MET A 19 6.02 -6.99 -4.80
CA MET A 19 4.91 -7.73 -4.19
C MET A 19 4.27 -8.71 -5.18
N ILE A 20 4.06 -8.34 -6.46
CA ILE A 20 3.48 -9.25 -7.48
C ILE A 20 4.35 -10.50 -7.63
N PHE A 21 5.66 -10.33 -7.70
CA PHE A 21 6.61 -11.44 -7.83
C PHE A 21 6.88 -12.18 -6.51
N GLY A 22 6.19 -11.81 -5.42
CA GLY A 22 6.34 -12.45 -4.12
C GLY A 22 7.73 -12.33 -3.51
N GLN A 23 8.53 -11.33 -3.92
CA GLN A 23 9.89 -11.13 -3.43
C GLN A 23 9.91 -10.53 -2.02
N LEU A 24 8.86 -9.79 -1.64
CA LEU A 24 8.76 -9.12 -0.34
C LEU A 24 8.07 -10.00 0.71
N LYS A 25 8.50 -11.26 0.84
CA LYS A 25 7.94 -12.22 1.81
C LYS A 25 8.03 -11.72 3.26
N PHE A 26 9.02 -10.86 3.56
CA PHE A 26 9.17 -10.29 4.90
C PHE A 26 7.99 -9.41 5.32
N LEU A 27 7.32 -8.70 4.39
CA LEU A 27 6.15 -7.88 4.71
C LEU A 27 4.98 -8.76 5.15
N ILE A 28 4.77 -9.87 4.45
CA ILE A 28 3.74 -10.87 4.78
C ILE A 28 4.05 -11.51 6.13
N ALA A 29 5.31 -11.90 6.37
CA ALA A 29 5.73 -12.50 7.64
C ALA A 29 5.53 -11.54 8.82
N ARG A 30 5.83 -10.25 8.65
CA ARG A 30 5.56 -9.22 9.68
C ARG A 30 4.07 -9.07 9.94
N TYR A 31 3.24 -9.06 8.90
CA TYR A 31 1.80 -9.02 9.05
C TYR A 31 1.26 -10.26 9.80
N GLU A 32 1.74 -11.45 9.47
CA GLU A 32 1.37 -12.70 10.16
C GLU A 32 1.76 -12.66 11.65
N ALA A 33 2.99 -12.24 11.96
CA ALA A 33 3.44 -12.09 13.35
C ALA A 33 2.55 -11.10 14.13
N PHE A 34 2.18 -9.98 13.51
CA PHE A 34 1.29 -8.99 14.10
C PHE A 34 -0.12 -9.54 14.35
N GLN A 35 -0.69 -10.28 13.40
CA GLN A 35 -2.01 -10.89 13.56
C GLN A 35 -2.02 -11.97 14.64
N LYS A 36 -0.96 -12.79 14.74
CA LYS A 36 -0.77 -13.76 15.84
C LYS A 36 -0.72 -13.06 17.19
N PHE A 37 0.02 -11.94 17.28
CA PHE A 37 0.12 -11.15 18.51
C PHE A 37 -1.23 -10.57 18.95
N ILE A 38 -1.98 -9.93 18.04
CA ILE A 38 -3.27 -9.31 18.36
C ILE A 38 -4.33 -10.36 18.71
N ARG A 39 -4.45 -11.41 17.90
CA ARG A 39 -5.57 -12.36 18.00
C ARG A 39 -5.30 -13.49 19.00
N ARG A 40 -4.06 -13.62 19.50
CA ARG A 40 -3.62 -14.66 20.45
C ARG A 40 -4.02 -16.07 20.00
N LYS A 41 -3.98 -16.31 18.69
CA LYS A 41 -4.34 -17.57 18.05
C LYS A 41 -3.28 -17.92 17.02
N GLU A 42 -3.05 -19.22 16.88
CA GLU A 42 -2.30 -19.74 15.74
C GLU A 42 -3.14 -19.54 14.47
N ILE A 43 -2.66 -18.65 13.60
CA ILE A 43 -3.31 -18.25 12.36
C ILE A 43 -2.24 -18.25 11.28
N SER A 44 -2.53 -18.83 10.12
CA SER A 44 -1.71 -18.68 8.92
C SER A 44 -2.31 -17.60 8.03
N VAL A 45 -1.48 -16.99 7.19
CA VAL A 45 -1.92 -15.90 6.29
C VAL A 45 -1.95 -16.38 4.85
N ASP A 46 -2.97 -15.94 4.11
CA ASP A 46 -3.02 -16.09 2.66
C ASP A 46 -1.97 -15.18 2.00
N GLY A 47 -0.73 -15.64 1.92
CA GLY A 47 0.39 -14.83 1.43
C GLY A 47 0.20 -14.31 0.00
N GLU A 48 -0.40 -15.10 -0.88
CA GLU A 48 -0.66 -14.69 -2.27
C GLU A 48 -1.73 -13.59 -2.33
N GLY A 49 -2.88 -13.78 -1.66
CA GLY A 49 -3.94 -12.79 -1.59
C GLY A 49 -3.50 -11.49 -0.94
N LEU A 50 -2.70 -11.58 0.14
CA LEU A 50 -2.15 -10.40 0.80
C LEU A 50 -1.10 -9.69 -0.07
N SER A 51 -0.30 -10.43 -0.83
CA SER A 51 0.67 -9.84 -1.76
C SER A 51 0.00 -9.05 -2.87
N LYS A 52 -1.05 -9.64 -3.46
CA LYS A 52 -1.90 -8.96 -4.44
C LYS A 52 -2.55 -7.71 -3.85
N PHE A 53 -3.04 -7.79 -2.62
CA PHE A 53 -3.63 -6.64 -1.93
C PHE A 53 -2.64 -5.50 -1.74
N TYR A 54 -1.45 -5.77 -1.18
CA TYR A 54 -0.43 -4.74 -1.00
C TYR A 54 0.06 -4.16 -2.33
N SER A 55 0.20 -5.01 -3.36
CA SER A 55 0.55 -4.54 -4.70
C SER A 55 -0.47 -3.52 -5.22
N ILE A 56 -1.77 -3.85 -5.12
CA ILE A 56 -2.85 -2.94 -5.52
C ILE A 56 -2.79 -1.65 -4.69
N LEU A 57 -2.59 -1.74 -3.39
CA LEU A 57 -2.49 -0.57 -2.51
C LEU A 57 -1.34 0.35 -2.92
N PHE A 58 -0.18 -0.23 -3.27
CA PHE A 58 0.97 0.54 -3.74
C PHE A 58 0.73 1.21 -5.10
N PHE A 59 0.06 0.54 -6.05
CA PHE A 59 -0.28 1.18 -7.32
C PHE A 59 -1.36 2.25 -7.20
N VAL A 60 -2.42 1.98 -6.41
CA VAL A 60 -3.51 2.94 -6.19
C VAL A 60 -3.01 4.21 -5.49
N THR A 61 -1.96 4.12 -4.67
CA THR A 61 -1.31 5.30 -4.07
C THR A 61 -0.25 5.93 -4.97
N GLY A 62 0.52 5.12 -5.70
CA GLY A 62 1.59 5.58 -6.58
C GLY A 62 1.10 6.26 -7.86
N ILE A 63 0.02 5.80 -8.49
CA ILE A 63 -0.50 6.38 -9.74
C ILE A 63 -0.93 7.84 -9.54
N PRO A 64 -1.77 8.18 -8.54
CA PRO A 64 -2.16 9.57 -8.30
C PRO A 64 -0.98 10.48 -7.98
N LEU A 65 0.02 9.99 -7.23
CA LEU A 65 1.25 10.76 -6.96
C LEU A 65 2.05 11.03 -8.24
N LEU A 66 2.13 10.06 -9.14
CA LEU A 66 2.85 10.21 -10.41
C LEU A 66 2.14 11.23 -11.30
N ILE A 67 0.82 11.12 -11.42
CA ILE A 67 -0.01 12.09 -12.14
C ILE A 67 0.18 13.49 -11.53
N GLY A 68 0.11 13.59 -10.20
CA GLY A 68 0.35 14.85 -9.48
C GLY A 68 1.73 15.44 -9.79
N ALA A 69 2.78 14.63 -9.78
CA ALA A 69 4.14 15.08 -10.11
C ALA A 69 4.24 15.58 -11.56
N ILE A 70 3.68 14.85 -12.53
CA ILE A 70 3.66 15.25 -13.95
C ILE A 70 2.92 16.58 -14.12
N ILE A 71 1.75 16.73 -13.50
CA ILE A 71 1.01 18.00 -13.52
C ILE A 71 1.84 19.12 -12.91
N GLY A 72 2.54 18.86 -11.80
CA GLY A 72 3.45 19.84 -11.18
C GLY A 72 4.59 20.30 -12.08
N PHE A 73 5.13 19.42 -12.94
CA PHE A 73 6.14 19.81 -13.92
C PHE A 73 5.57 20.62 -15.09
N ILE A 74 4.30 20.42 -15.45
CA ILE A 74 3.63 21.13 -16.55
C ILE A 74 3.08 22.48 -16.08
N ASN A 75 2.42 22.50 -14.92
CA ASN A 75 1.76 23.67 -14.36
C ASN A 75 1.82 23.65 -12.82
N ALA A 76 2.79 24.40 -12.28
CA ALA A 76 3.05 24.47 -10.85
C ALA A 76 1.94 25.22 -10.05
N GLU A 77 1.18 26.12 -10.69
CA GLU A 77 0.10 26.85 -10.02
C GLU A 77 -1.07 25.91 -9.71
N ILE A 78 -1.54 25.17 -10.72
CA ILE A 78 -2.59 24.16 -10.53
C ILE A 78 -2.14 23.13 -9.49
N PHE A 79 -0.90 22.65 -9.56
CA PHE A 79 -0.36 21.70 -8.59
C PHE A 79 -0.42 22.20 -7.14
N LYS A 80 -0.09 23.47 -6.89
CA LYS A 80 -0.18 24.05 -5.56
C LYS A 80 -1.61 23.99 -5.00
N GLU A 81 -2.62 24.21 -5.84
CA GLU A 81 -4.02 24.22 -5.41
C GLU A 81 -4.53 22.83 -5.00
N PHE A 82 -4.14 21.76 -5.70
CA PHE A 82 -4.65 20.41 -5.41
C PHE A 82 -3.70 19.50 -4.62
N SER A 83 -2.41 19.84 -4.49
CA SER A 83 -1.40 18.97 -3.85
C SER A 83 -1.77 18.54 -2.42
N LEU A 84 -2.35 19.45 -1.63
CA LEU A 84 -2.83 19.13 -0.27
C LEU A 84 -3.95 18.09 -0.30
N TRP A 85 -4.93 18.25 -1.19
CA TRP A 85 -6.03 17.31 -1.36
C TRP A 85 -5.56 15.94 -1.81
N LEU A 86 -4.57 15.90 -2.71
CA LEU A 86 -3.93 14.68 -3.14
C LEU A 86 -3.29 13.94 -1.95
N VAL A 87 -2.52 14.64 -1.11
CA VAL A 87 -1.90 14.06 0.09
C VAL A 87 -2.96 13.52 1.06
N ILE A 88 -4.03 14.27 1.31
CA ILE A 88 -5.13 13.84 2.18
C ILE A 88 -5.81 12.59 1.64
N ALA A 89 -6.10 12.53 0.34
CA ALA A 89 -6.71 11.38 -0.30
C ALA A 89 -5.84 10.12 -0.18
N ILE A 90 -4.54 10.26 -0.39
CA ILE A 90 -3.59 9.15 -0.28
C ILE A 90 -3.47 8.67 1.18
N ALA A 91 -3.40 9.59 2.13
CA ALA A 91 -3.40 9.25 3.55
C ALA A 91 -4.66 8.48 3.94
N ALA A 92 -5.83 8.92 3.48
CA ALA A 92 -7.09 8.22 3.70
C ALA A 92 -7.10 6.81 3.10
N ILE A 93 -6.64 6.65 1.85
CA ILE A 93 -6.49 5.33 1.20
C ILE A 93 -5.58 4.42 2.02
N GLY A 94 -4.44 4.93 2.49
CA GLY A 94 -3.49 4.19 3.31
C GLY A 94 -4.12 3.69 4.61
N VAL A 95 -4.80 4.59 5.34
CA VAL A 95 -5.49 4.24 6.60
C VAL A 95 -6.59 3.20 6.35
N ILE A 96 -7.43 3.40 5.34
CA ILE A 96 -8.50 2.46 4.99
C ILE A 96 -7.92 1.10 4.59
N GLY A 97 -6.85 1.09 3.79
CA GLY A 97 -6.15 -0.14 3.39
C GLY A 97 -5.59 -0.91 4.57
N ILE A 98 -4.96 -0.21 5.53
CA ILE A 98 -4.44 -0.80 6.77
C ILE A 98 -5.58 -1.36 7.63
N LEU A 99 -6.67 -0.61 7.80
CA LEU A 99 -7.83 -1.06 8.57
C LEU A 99 -8.48 -2.29 7.92
N TYR A 100 -8.69 -2.25 6.60
CA TYR A 100 -9.24 -3.38 5.85
C TYR A 100 -8.37 -4.63 6.03
N CYS A 101 -7.06 -4.48 5.88
CA CYS A 101 -6.11 -5.58 6.06
C CYS A 101 -6.23 -6.20 7.46
N ASN A 102 -6.24 -5.37 8.51
CA ASN A 102 -6.21 -5.87 9.89
C ASN A 102 -7.55 -6.38 10.43
N LEU A 103 -8.67 -5.77 10.01
CA LEU A 103 -10.01 -6.13 10.48
C LEU A 103 -10.60 -7.30 9.68
N SER A 104 -10.28 -7.38 8.39
CA SER A 104 -10.79 -8.44 7.52
C SER A 104 -10.21 -9.80 7.87
N LYS A 105 -11.08 -10.81 7.96
CA LYS A 105 -10.65 -12.21 8.07
C LYS A 105 -10.23 -12.79 6.71
N ARG A 106 -10.38 -12.05 5.61
CA ARG A 106 -10.11 -12.52 4.23
C ARG A 106 -8.72 -13.09 4.04
N PHE A 107 -7.72 -12.53 4.73
CA PHE A 107 -6.32 -12.94 4.59
C PHE A 107 -5.89 -13.96 5.64
N LEU A 108 -6.80 -14.39 6.52
CA LEU A 108 -6.49 -15.30 7.62
C LEU A 108 -7.02 -16.68 7.27
N LYS A 109 -6.15 -17.68 7.39
CA LYS A 109 -6.48 -19.10 7.27
C LYS A 109 -6.34 -19.73 8.66
N PRO A 110 -7.33 -20.53 9.12
CA PRO A 110 -7.10 -21.38 10.27
C PRO A 110 -5.96 -22.35 9.94
N LEU A 111 -5.10 -22.65 10.91
CA LEU A 111 -4.15 -23.76 10.76
C LEU A 111 -4.97 -25.05 10.77
N GLU A 112 -5.01 -25.74 9.63
CA GLU A 112 -5.56 -27.09 9.56
C GLU A 112 -4.70 -27.99 10.45
N SER A 113 -5.35 -28.63 11.42
CA SER A 113 -4.81 -29.61 12.37
C SER A 113 -4.71 -30.99 11.75
#